data_AF-A0A8J9X0V5-F1
#
_entry.id   AF-A0A8J9X0V5-F1
#
_cell.length_a   1.000
_cell.length_b   1.000
_cell.length_c   1.000
_cell.angle_alpha   90.00
_cell.angle_beta   90.00
_cell.angle_gamma   90.00
#
_symmetry.space_group_name_H-M   'P 1'
#
loop_
_entity.id
_entity.type
_entity.pdbx_description
1 polymer ?
#
loop_
_entity_poly.entity_id
_entity_poly.type
_entity_poly.pdbx_seq_one_letter_code
_entity_poly.pdbx_strand_id
1 'polypeptide(L)' 'DLFNKIASSCFSKCASRKHREPDLSLGEMSCTDRCVAKYLESQQRVGEILQKANEA' A
#
# COMPACT_ATOMS: atom_id res chain seq x y z
N ASP A 1 6.93 -1.19 -11.93
CA ASP A 1 5.54 -1.64 -11.67
C ASP A 1 5.19 -1.63 -10.18
N LEU A 2 5.93 -2.34 -9.32
CA LEU A 2 5.69 -2.40 -7.86
C LEU A 2 5.47 -1.02 -7.23
N PHE A 3 6.37 -0.06 -7.47
CA PHE A 3 6.26 1.29 -6.94
C PHE A 3 4.95 1.97 -7.33
N ASN A 4 4.55 1.89 -8.61
CA ASN A 4 3.31 2.50 -9.10
C ASN A 4 2.07 1.86 -8.45
N LYS A 5 2.08 0.54 -8.24
CA LYS A 5 0.99 -0.17 -7.55
C LYS A 5 0.90 0.21 -6.07
N ILE A 6 2.04 0.31 -5.39
CA ILE A 6 2.10 0.79 -3.99
C ILE A 6 1.59 2.22 -3.90
N ALA A 7 2.11 3.12 -4.73
CA ALA A 7 1.74 4.54 -4.74
C ALA A 7 0.24 4.70 -4.99
N SER A 8 -0.30 4.06 -6.03
CA SER A 8 -1.74 4.09 -6.33
C SER A 8 -2.58 3.51 -5.20
N SER A 9 -2.20 2.36 -4.64
CA SER A 9 -2.94 1.71 -3.55
C SER A 9 -2.94 2.59 -2.30
N CYS A 10 -1.78 3.07 -1.86
CA CYS A 10 -1.68 3.85 -0.63
C CYS A 10 -2.27 5.25 -0.77
N PHE A 11 -2.12 5.89 -1.92
CA PHE A 11 -2.84 7.14 -2.20
C PHE A 11 -4.36 6.95 -2.11
N SER A 12 -4.91 5.89 -2.72
CA SER A 12 -6.35 5.62 -2.67
C SER A 12 -6.89 5.30 -1.27
N LYS A 13 -6.04 4.76 -0.38
CA LYS A 13 -6.41 4.34 0.98
C LYS A 13 -6.24 5.46 2.01
N CYS A 14 -5.22 6.30 1.83
CA CYS A 14 -4.79 7.26 2.84
C CYS A 14 -5.10 8.70 2.47
N ALA A 15 -5.11 9.09 1.19
CA ALA A 15 -5.46 10.45 0.80
C ALA A 15 -6.99 10.61 0.75
N SER A 16 -7.50 11.65 1.40
CA SER A 16 -8.93 11.96 1.38
C SER A 16 -9.40 12.30 -0.03
N ARG A 17 -10.46 11.63 -0.52
CA ARG A 17 -11.07 11.93 -1.84
C ARG A 17 -11.57 13.38 -1.97
N LYS A 18 -11.79 14.07 -0.85
CA LYS A 18 -12.23 15.47 -0.83
C LYS A 18 -11.07 16.46 -1.00
N HIS A 19 -9.82 16.01 -0.92
CA HIS A 19 -8.58 16.78 -1.12
C HIS A 19 -8.72 18.24 -0.65
N ARG A 20 -8.98 18.42 0.65
CA ARG A 20 -9.27 19.74 1.23
C ARG A 20 -8.07 20.69 1.16
N GLU A 21 -6.88 20.12 1.19
CA GLU A 21 -5.60 20.82 1.18
C GLU A 21 -4.68 20.16 0.15
N PRO A 22 -3.72 20.92 -0.43
CA PRO A 22 -2.79 20.39 -1.42
C PRO A 22 -1.75 19.44 -0.81
N ASP A 23 -1.46 19.61 0.47
CA ASP A 23 -0.49 18.81 1.21
C ASP A 23 -1.19 17.73 2.04
N LEU A 24 -0.46 16.64 2.30
CA LEU A 24 -0.94 15.59 3.19
C LEU A 24 -0.94 16.08 4.63
N SER A 25 -2.07 15.92 5.30
CA SER A 25 -2.14 16.12 6.74
C SER A 25 -1.29 15.08 7.48
N LEU A 26 -0.91 15.37 8.73
CA LEU A 26 -0.12 14.45 9.56
C LEU A 26 -0.74 13.04 9.64
N GLY A 27 -2.07 12.95 9.67
CA GLY A 27 -2.79 11.69 9.67
C GLY A 27 -2.63 10.90 8.37
N GLU A 28 -2.66 11.58 7.22
CA GLU A 28 -2.51 10.96 5.89
C GLU A 28 -1.06 10.55 5.64
N MET A 29 -0.08 11.34 6.08
CA MET A 29 1.34 10.95 6.06
C MET A 29 1.58 9.68 6.89
N SER A 30 1.14 9.67 8.15
CA SER A 30 1.30 8.52 9.04
C SER A 30 0.52 7.28 8.54
N CYS A 31 -0.63 7.49 7.88
CA CYS A 31 -1.35 6.41 7.20
C CYS A 31 -0.52 5.82 6.06
N THR A 32 0.11 6.68 5.24
CA THR A 32 0.91 6.27 4.08
C THR A 32 2.06 5.37 4.50
N ASP A 33 2.80 5.72 5.56
CA ASP A 33 3.88 4.88 6.10
C ASP A 33 3.38 3.48 6.50
N ARG A 34 2.29 3.43 7.27
CA ARG A 34 1.65 2.16 7.67
C ARG A 34 1.13 1.37 6.48
N CYS A 35 0.63 2.06 5.45
CA CYS A 35 0.11 1.42 4.25
C CYS A 35 1.21 0.71 3.47
N VAL A 36 2.36 1.38 3.27
CA VAL A 36 3.50 0.79 2.56
C VAL A 36 4.01 -0.45 3.30
N ALA A 37 4.17 -0.37 4.63
CA ALA A 37 4.57 -1.51 5.45
C ALA A 37 3.63 -2.71 5.28
N LYS A 38 2.32 -2.49 5.38
CA LYS A 38 1.30 -3.54 5.19
C LYS A 38 1.27 -4.09 3.77
N TYR A 39 1.50 -3.24 2.76
CA TYR A 39 1.52 -3.69 1.37
C TYR A 39 2.66 -4.68 1.13
N LEU A 40 3.86 -4.36 1.63
CA LEU A 40 5.03 -5.23 1.49
C LEU A 40 4.84 -6.56 2.24
N GLU A 41 4.34 -6.50 3.48
CA GLU A 41 4.00 -7.70 4.25
C GLU A 41 2.97 -8.58 3.51
N SER A 42 1.94 -7.97 2.93
CA SER A 42 0.93 -8.68 2.15
C SER A 42 1.51 -9.29 0.88
N GLN A 43 2.41 -8.59 0.18
CA GLN A 43 3.07 -9.12 -1.02
C GLN A 43 3.95 -10.31 -0.68
N GLN A 44 4.69 -10.26 0.42
CA GLN A 44 5.49 -11.39 0.87
C GLN A 44 4.62 -12.63 1.13
N ARG A 45 3.53 -12.48 1.90
CA ARG A 45 2.61 -13.60 2.19
C ARG A 45 1.99 -14.20 0.92
N VAL A 46 1.58 -13.34 -0.01
CA VAL A 46 1.05 -13.79 -1.31
C VAL A 46 2.13 -14.56 -2.09
N GLY A 47 3.37 -14.08 -2.07
CA GLY A 47 4.51 -14.78 -2.67
C GLY A 47 4.74 -16.18 -2.09
N GLU A 48 4.71 -16.32 -0.77
CA GLU A 48 4.85 -17.61 -0.07
C GLU A 48 3.74 -18.60 -0.45
N ILE A 49 2.49 -18.12 -0.57
CA ILE A 49 1.35 -18.95 -0.97
C ILE A 49 1.46 -19.38 -2.43
N LEU A 50 1.82 -18.45 -3.33
CA LEU A 50 1.98 -18.74 -4.75
C LEU A 50 3.12 -19.72 -5.01
N GLN A 51 4.23 -19.60 -4.27
CA GLN A 51 5.33 -20.55 -4.38
C GLN A 51 4.87 -21.96 -3.99
N LYS A 52 4.21 -22.11 -2.84
CA LYS A 52 3.67 -23.41 -2.39
C LYS A 52 2.66 -23.98 -3.38
N ALA A 53 1.84 -23.14 -4.00
CA ALA A 53 0.86 -23.57 -4.99
C ALA A 53 1.50 -24.06 -6.30
N ASN A 54 2.67 -23.52 -6.68
CA ASN A 54 3.41 -23.96 -7.87
C ASN A 54 4.25 -25.23 -7.64
N GLU A 55 4.51 -25.59 -6.37
CA GLU A 55 5.23 -26.80 -5.98
C GLU A 55 4.30 -28.03 -5.82
N ALA A 56 2.97 -27.82 -5.85
CA ALA A 56 1.92 -28.85 -5.74
C ALA A 56 1.39 -29.27 -7.13
#